data_AF-A0A1P8UDE0-F1
#
_entry.id   AF-A0A1P8UDE0-F1
#
_cell.length_a   1.000
_cell.length_b   1.000
_cell.length_c   1.000
_cell.angle_alpha   90.00
_cell.angle_beta   90.00
_cell.angle_gamma   90.00
#
_symmetry.space_group_name_H-M   'P 1'
#
loop_
_entity.id
_entity.type
_entity.pdbx_description
1 polymer ?
#
loop_
_entity_poly.entity_id
_entity_poly.type
_entity_poly.pdbx_seq_one_letter_code
_entity_poly.pdbx_strand_id
1 'polypeptide(L)'
;MIPRLPTRPLEHAINDRVPLETLCGGAGCALLDGLRVADYVGDYRMRQSRYGEHDLIGASAQVFFEDDGAFIARHEGAALSRDYAVVIFATFLVIEFNAFTPDAHFLVLAPALAADDGARYQGLWAAQRIERLQLALSEPGAEAELFASVDRLLDTLNRAPDTAATQKPRRGNWLTRLLGRH
;
A
#
# COMPACT_ATOMS: atom_id res chain seq x y z
N MET A 1 -11.55 -15.72 -1.86
CA MET A 1 -10.92 -14.91 -2.93
C MET A 1 -11.37 -13.47 -2.74
N ILE A 2 -10.42 -12.57 -2.47
CA ILE A 2 -10.72 -11.16 -2.24
C ILE A 2 -10.87 -10.45 -3.59
N PRO A 3 -11.96 -9.70 -3.83
CA PRO A 3 -12.13 -8.90 -5.04
C PRO A 3 -11.18 -7.69 -5.04
N ARG A 4 -10.93 -7.12 -6.22
CA ARG A 4 -10.08 -5.93 -6.34
C ARG A 4 -10.68 -4.73 -5.64
N LEU A 5 -9.81 -3.90 -5.09
CA LEU A 5 -10.20 -2.65 -4.47
C LEU A 5 -10.72 -1.64 -5.54
N PRO A 6 -11.74 -0.83 -5.21
CA PRO A 6 -12.29 0.17 -6.14
C PRO A 6 -11.25 1.19 -6.60
N THR A 7 -11.26 1.51 -7.90
CA THR A 7 -10.22 2.33 -8.54
C THR A 7 -10.23 3.79 -8.06
N ARG A 8 -11.41 4.40 -7.83
CA ARG A 8 -11.50 5.83 -7.46
C ARG A 8 -10.93 6.15 -6.06
N PRO A 9 -11.30 5.44 -4.97
CA PRO A 9 -10.67 5.63 -3.67
C PRO A 9 -9.15 5.41 -3.71
N LEU A 10 -8.69 4.38 -4.43
CA LEU A 10 -7.26 4.11 -4.60
C LEU A 10 -6.53 5.23 -5.34
N GLU A 11 -7.07 5.71 -6.46
CA GLU A 11 -6.50 6.82 -7.22
C GLU A 11 -6.38 8.07 -6.36
N HIS A 12 -7.39 8.40 -5.56
CA HIS A 12 -7.33 9.51 -4.63
C HIS A 12 -6.21 9.31 -3.58
N ALA A 13 -6.19 8.16 -2.91
CA ALA A 13 -5.19 7.87 -1.89
C ALA A 13 -3.75 7.91 -2.44
N ILE A 14 -3.52 7.36 -3.63
CA ILE A 14 -2.21 7.29 -4.28
C ILE A 14 -1.78 8.65 -4.84
N ASN A 15 -2.63 9.30 -5.65
CA ASN A 15 -2.25 10.52 -6.37
C ASN A 15 -2.07 11.71 -5.43
N ASP A 16 -2.94 11.83 -4.43
CA ASP A 16 -2.87 12.91 -3.45
C ASP A 16 -1.96 12.57 -2.26
N ARG A 17 -1.35 11.37 -2.27
CA ARG A 17 -0.41 10.88 -1.25
C ARG A 17 -0.98 11.02 0.17
N VAL A 18 -2.26 10.71 0.32
CA VAL A 18 -3.01 10.94 1.57
C VAL A 18 -2.42 10.05 2.68
N PRO A 19 -1.98 10.62 3.81
CA PRO A 19 -1.53 9.83 4.96
C PRO A 19 -2.66 8.94 5.50
N LEU A 20 -2.33 7.74 5.96
CA LEU A 20 -3.33 6.77 6.41
C LEU A 20 -4.09 7.25 7.65
N GLU A 21 -3.44 8.01 8.54
CA GLU A 21 -4.12 8.66 9.66
C GLU A 21 -5.22 9.61 9.18
N THR A 22 -5.04 10.28 8.04
CA THR A 22 -6.08 11.14 7.45
C THR A 22 -7.15 10.29 6.77
N LEU A 23 -6.73 9.29 6.00
CA LEU A 23 -7.62 8.40 5.26
C LEU A 23 -8.57 7.64 6.20
N CYS A 24 -8.05 7.13 7.32
CA CYS A 24 -8.79 6.34 8.30
C CYS A 24 -9.46 7.16 9.43
N GLY A 25 -9.51 8.50 9.33
CA GLY A 25 -10.22 9.34 10.31
C GLY A 25 -9.52 9.51 11.68
N GLY A 26 -8.19 9.57 11.70
CA GLY A 26 -7.36 9.99 12.83
C GLY A 26 -7.11 8.94 13.93
N ALA A 27 -7.98 7.95 14.08
CA ALA A 27 -7.82 6.86 15.07
C ALA A 27 -8.06 5.45 14.48
N GLY A 28 -8.31 5.36 13.18
CA GLY A 28 -8.69 4.12 12.52
C GLY A 28 -7.53 3.12 12.35
N CYS A 29 -6.32 3.61 12.10
CA CYS A 29 -5.23 2.78 11.59
C CYS A 29 -3.93 2.98 12.39
N ALA A 30 -4.01 2.99 13.73
CA ALA A 30 -2.95 3.44 14.64
C ALA A 30 -1.55 2.81 14.36
N LEU A 31 -1.47 1.49 14.15
CA LEU A 31 -0.19 0.84 13.82
C LEU A 31 0.34 1.17 12.42
N LEU A 32 -0.50 1.71 11.55
CA LEU A 32 -0.14 2.14 10.20
C LEU A 32 0.02 3.67 10.10
N ASP A 33 -0.01 4.39 11.23
CA ASP A 33 0.12 5.85 11.26
C ASP A 33 1.47 6.32 10.69
N GLY A 34 1.43 7.40 9.90
CA GLY A 34 2.62 7.91 9.21
C GLY A 34 3.03 7.09 7.99
N LEU A 35 2.17 6.18 7.52
CA LEU A 35 2.25 5.57 6.21
C LEU A 35 1.23 6.22 5.25
N ARG A 36 1.30 5.86 3.98
CA ARG A 36 0.35 6.20 2.92
C ARG A 36 0.24 5.05 1.94
N VAL A 37 -0.84 5.02 1.15
CA VAL A 37 -0.90 4.13 -0.02
C VAL A 37 0.11 4.63 -1.07
N ALA A 38 1.01 3.75 -1.49
CA ALA A 38 2.07 4.05 -2.44
C ALA A 38 1.75 3.57 -3.85
N ASP A 39 1.26 2.33 -3.97
CA ASP A 39 0.82 1.74 -5.22
C ASP A 39 -0.20 0.62 -4.94
N TYR A 40 -0.92 0.22 -5.99
CA TYR A 40 -1.75 -0.97 -6.01
C TYR A 40 -1.44 -1.78 -7.28
N VAL A 41 -0.74 -2.89 -7.09
CA VAL A 41 -0.23 -3.74 -8.17
C VAL A 41 -1.19 -4.92 -8.38
N GLY A 42 -1.69 -5.09 -9.61
CA GLY A 42 -2.58 -6.20 -9.95
C GLY A 42 -2.25 -6.88 -11.28
N ASP A 43 -2.80 -8.09 -11.42
CA ASP A 43 -2.95 -9.00 -12.58
C ASP A 43 -2.24 -8.63 -13.91
N TYR A 44 -2.50 -7.47 -14.52
CA TYR A 44 -1.87 -7.14 -15.82
C TYR A 44 -0.34 -7.00 -15.76
N ARG A 45 0.23 -6.57 -14.63
CA ARG A 45 1.70 -6.53 -14.43
C ARG A 45 2.26 -7.90 -14.03
N MET A 46 1.48 -8.69 -13.31
CA MET A 46 1.83 -10.07 -12.90
C MET A 46 1.84 -11.04 -14.08
N ARG A 47 1.00 -10.77 -15.10
CA ARG A 47 0.94 -11.55 -16.35
C ARG A 47 2.02 -11.19 -17.39
N GLN A 48 2.84 -10.16 -17.18
CA GLN A 48 3.85 -9.74 -18.16
C GLN A 48 5.22 -10.42 -17.97
N SER A 49 5.40 -11.52 -18.71
CA SER A 49 6.66 -12.02 -19.31
C SER A 49 7.82 -12.55 -18.44
N ARG A 50 7.87 -12.35 -17.11
CA ARG A 50 8.95 -12.95 -16.29
C ARG A 50 8.65 -14.37 -15.83
N TYR A 51 7.38 -14.72 -15.69
CA TYR A 51 6.92 -16.01 -15.16
C TYR A 51 6.01 -16.64 -16.21
N GLY A 52 6.43 -17.76 -16.81
CA GLY A 52 5.54 -18.55 -17.66
C GLY A 52 4.31 -19.00 -16.87
N GLU A 53 3.25 -19.44 -17.56
CA GLU A 53 1.96 -19.90 -17.01
C GLU A 53 2.05 -21.02 -15.93
N HIS A 54 3.25 -21.45 -15.55
CA HIS A 54 3.54 -22.53 -14.61
C HIS A 54 4.33 -22.11 -13.37
N ASP A 55 4.72 -20.84 -13.23
CA ASP A 55 5.49 -20.37 -12.07
C ASP A 55 4.67 -19.43 -11.17
N LEU A 56 3.68 -20.01 -10.48
CA LEU A 56 2.84 -19.30 -9.50
C LEU A 56 3.61 -18.95 -8.20
N ILE A 57 4.84 -19.45 -8.04
CA ILE A 57 5.73 -19.12 -6.91
C ILE A 57 6.13 -17.63 -6.98
N GLY A 58 6.17 -17.04 -8.19
CA GLY A 58 6.40 -15.61 -8.40
C GLY A 58 5.27 -14.68 -7.93
N ALA A 59 4.08 -15.21 -7.62
CA ALA A 59 2.92 -14.44 -7.20
C ALA A 59 2.83 -14.26 -5.68
N SER A 60 3.97 -14.00 -5.03
CA SER A 60 4.05 -13.56 -3.64
C SER A 60 4.80 -12.24 -3.55
N ALA A 61 4.45 -11.39 -2.59
CA ALA A 61 5.06 -10.09 -2.38
C ALA A 61 6.56 -10.24 -2.12
N GLN A 62 6.96 -11.27 -1.37
CA GLN A 62 8.38 -11.52 -1.09
C GLN A 62 9.18 -11.67 -2.39
N VAL A 63 8.71 -12.47 -3.34
CA VAL A 63 9.40 -12.68 -4.62
C VAL A 63 9.23 -11.47 -5.55
N PHE A 64 8.05 -10.84 -5.55
CA PHE A 64 7.76 -9.74 -6.45
C PHE A 64 8.54 -8.46 -6.11
N PHE A 65 8.77 -8.19 -4.82
CA PHE A 65 9.41 -6.97 -4.33
C PHE A 65 10.81 -7.21 -3.75
N GLU A 66 11.42 -8.39 -3.96
CA GLU A 66 12.75 -8.73 -3.44
C GLU A 66 13.82 -7.71 -3.90
N ASP A 67 13.71 -7.23 -5.13
CA ASP A 67 14.63 -6.25 -5.72
C ASP A 67 14.39 -4.82 -5.19
N ASP A 68 13.21 -4.53 -4.63
CA ASP A 68 12.80 -3.18 -4.20
C ASP A 68 13.10 -2.90 -2.71
N GLY A 69 13.22 -3.95 -1.89
CA GLY A 69 13.50 -3.82 -0.47
C GLY A 69 13.89 -5.14 0.19
N ALA A 70 14.65 -5.05 1.28
CA ALA A 70 15.00 -6.23 2.07
C ALA A 70 13.75 -6.75 2.80
N PHE A 71 13.37 -8.00 2.55
CA PHE A 71 12.32 -8.69 3.29
C PHE A 71 12.68 -8.78 4.78
N ILE A 72 11.70 -8.56 5.66
CA ILE A 72 11.90 -8.69 7.10
C ILE A 72 10.97 -9.71 7.72
N ALA A 73 9.66 -9.59 7.48
CA ALA A 73 8.67 -10.44 8.13
C ALA A 73 7.43 -10.63 7.28
N ARG A 74 6.71 -11.72 7.54
CA ARG A 74 5.42 -12.03 6.96
C ARG A 74 4.46 -12.46 8.06
N HIS A 75 3.31 -11.82 8.12
CA HIS A 75 2.23 -12.10 9.05
C HIS A 75 1.05 -12.67 8.28
N GLU A 76 0.66 -13.90 8.59
CA GLU A 76 -0.44 -14.61 7.92
C GLU A 76 -1.77 -14.29 8.61
N GLY A 77 -2.73 -13.77 7.86
CA GLY A 77 -4.05 -13.42 8.38
C GLY A 77 -4.95 -14.62 8.69
N ALA A 78 -4.62 -15.81 8.20
CA ALA A 78 -5.46 -17.00 8.32
C ALA A 78 -5.77 -17.36 9.78
N ALA A 79 -4.82 -17.18 10.70
CA ALA A 79 -5.03 -17.42 12.13
C ALA A 79 -6.07 -16.47 12.76
N LEU A 80 -6.34 -15.32 12.13
CA LEU A 80 -7.31 -14.30 12.54
C LEU A 80 -8.52 -14.23 11.60
N SER A 81 -8.78 -15.28 10.80
CA SER A 81 -9.87 -15.33 9.82
C SER A 81 -9.83 -14.19 8.80
N ARG A 82 -8.62 -13.86 8.31
CA ARG A 82 -8.38 -12.92 7.22
C ARG A 82 -7.79 -13.64 6.01
N ASP A 83 -8.30 -13.29 4.83
CA ASP A 83 -7.90 -13.89 3.54
C ASP A 83 -6.72 -13.16 2.88
N TYR A 84 -5.91 -12.43 3.66
CA TYR A 84 -4.76 -11.67 3.20
C TYR A 84 -3.59 -11.81 4.18
N ALA A 85 -2.38 -11.51 3.71
CA ALA A 85 -1.17 -11.46 4.51
C ALA A 85 -0.60 -10.04 4.54
N VAL A 86 0.17 -9.73 5.58
CA VAL A 86 0.96 -8.49 5.66
C VAL A 86 2.44 -8.84 5.59
N VAL A 87 3.13 -8.29 4.60
CA VAL A 87 4.55 -8.55 4.34
C VAL A 87 5.32 -7.25 4.57
N ILE A 88 6.30 -7.30 5.46
CA ILE A 88 7.08 -6.14 5.91
C ILE A 88 8.46 -6.19 5.26
N PHE A 89 8.82 -5.11 4.57
CA PHE A 89 10.13 -4.87 3.98
C PHE A 89 10.82 -3.71 4.71
N ALA A 90 12.13 -3.56 4.56
CA ALA A 90 12.89 -2.54 5.28
C ALA A 90 12.39 -1.10 5.12
N THR A 91 11.72 -0.76 4.01
CA THR A 91 11.31 0.62 3.69
C THR A 91 9.83 0.79 3.40
N PHE A 92 9.06 -0.30 3.32
CA PHE A 92 7.62 -0.31 3.01
C PHE A 92 6.98 -1.60 3.53
N LEU A 93 5.65 -1.68 3.45
CA LEU A 93 4.93 -2.93 3.69
C LEU A 93 3.95 -3.19 2.56
N VAL A 94 3.58 -4.45 2.40
CA VAL A 94 2.67 -4.92 1.37
C VAL A 94 1.55 -5.71 2.02
N ILE A 95 0.32 -5.35 1.71
CA ILE A 95 -0.84 -6.20 1.98
C ILE A 95 -1.05 -7.06 0.74
N GLU A 96 -0.92 -8.36 0.91
CA GLU A 96 -0.95 -9.34 -0.14
C GLU A 96 -2.29 -10.09 -0.13
N PHE A 97 -2.92 -10.15 -1.30
CA PHE A 97 -4.19 -10.82 -1.52
C PHE A 97 -4.03 -11.96 -2.51
N ASN A 98 -4.76 -13.05 -2.28
CA ASN A 98 -4.80 -14.22 -3.18
C ASN A 98 -3.39 -14.68 -3.61
N ALA A 99 -2.44 -14.71 -2.67
CA ALA A 99 -1.06 -15.12 -2.92
C ALA A 99 -0.97 -16.48 -3.63
N PHE A 100 0.05 -16.66 -4.47
CA PHE A 100 0.29 -17.90 -5.24
C PHE A 100 -0.83 -18.25 -6.23
N THR A 101 -1.65 -17.26 -6.62
CA THR A 101 -2.70 -17.42 -7.64
C THR A 101 -2.52 -16.40 -8.77
N PRO A 102 -3.11 -16.65 -9.96
CA PRO A 102 -3.15 -15.66 -11.05
C PRO A 102 -3.88 -14.37 -10.68
N ASP A 103 -4.71 -14.38 -9.63
CA ASP A 103 -5.49 -13.23 -9.16
C ASP A 103 -4.79 -12.49 -8.01
N ALA A 104 -3.52 -12.81 -7.76
CA ALA A 104 -2.72 -12.14 -6.76
C ALA A 104 -2.63 -10.63 -7.06
N HIS A 105 -2.68 -9.85 -6.00
CA HIS A 105 -2.53 -8.41 -6.06
C HIS A 105 -2.01 -7.87 -4.73
N PHE A 106 -1.42 -6.69 -4.79
CA PHE A 106 -0.63 -6.13 -3.72
C PHE A 106 -1.02 -4.67 -3.49
N LEU A 107 -1.35 -4.33 -2.25
CA LEU A 107 -1.48 -2.94 -1.81
C LEU A 107 -0.19 -2.56 -1.09
N VAL A 108 0.56 -1.62 -1.66
CA VAL A 108 1.86 -1.20 -1.13
C VAL A 108 1.66 0.03 -0.27
N LEU A 109 2.08 -0.02 1.00
CA LEU A 109 2.10 1.12 1.89
C LEU A 109 3.54 1.56 2.13
N ALA A 110 3.79 2.85 1.94
CA ALA A 110 5.10 3.44 2.18
C ALA A 110 4.98 4.58 3.19
N PRO A 111 6.07 4.97 3.87
CA PRO A 111 6.08 6.12 4.77
C PRO A 111 5.57 7.41 4.11
N ALA A 112 4.72 8.14 4.83
CA ALA A 112 4.29 9.48 4.46
C ALA A 112 5.46 10.45 4.70
N LEU A 113 6.03 10.96 3.62
CA LEU A 113 7.12 11.94 3.70
C LEU A 113 6.52 13.34 3.91
N ALA A 114 7.10 14.11 4.83
CA ALA A 114 6.73 15.52 4.98
C ALA A 114 7.06 16.29 3.69
N ALA A 115 6.15 17.19 3.28
CA ALA A 115 6.22 17.88 1.99
C ALA A 115 7.44 18.83 1.84
N ASP A 116 8.09 19.21 2.95
CA ASP A 116 9.16 20.22 2.98
C ASP A 116 10.60 19.65 2.97
N ASP A 117 10.79 18.34 3.11
CA ASP A 117 12.14 17.79 3.25
C ASP A 117 12.78 17.47 1.89
N GLY A 118 13.67 18.38 1.46
CA GLY A 118 14.61 18.26 0.34
C GLY A 118 15.55 17.06 0.46
N ALA A 119 14.99 15.86 0.29
CA ALA A 119 15.49 14.61 -0.28
C ALA A 119 16.96 14.19 -0.10
N ARG A 120 17.58 14.37 1.08
CA ARG A 120 18.85 13.68 1.40
C ARG A 120 18.70 12.46 2.31
N TYR A 121 17.58 12.31 3.02
CA TYR A 121 17.42 11.26 4.05
C TYR A 121 16.09 10.50 3.99
N GLN A 122 15.34 10.60 2.90
CA GLN A 122 14.01 9.97 2.80
C GLN A 122 14.05 8.45 3.02
N GLY A 123 15.07 7.76 2.50
CA GLY A 123 15.27 6.32 2.74
C GLY A 123 15.55 5.98 4.20
N LEU A 124 16.31 6.82 4.92
CA LEU A 124 16.60 6.63 6.34
C LEU A 124 15.32 6.81 7.19
N TRP A 125 14.51 7.82 6.86
CA TRP A 125 13.26 8.08 7.56
C TRP A 125 12.25 6.97 7.32
N ALA A 126 12.24 6.43 6.09
CA ALA A 126 11.41 5.30 5.77
C ALA A 126 11.80 4.05 6.58
N ALA A 127 13.10 3.75 6.65
CA ALA A 127 13.61 2.65 7.47
C ALA A 127 13.26 2.79 8.95
N GLN A 128 13.44 3.98 9.53
CA GLN A 128 13.09 4.24 10.93
C GLN A 128 11.59 4.05 11.23
N ARG A 129 10.72 4.35 10.27
CA ARG A 129 9.27 4.13 10.43
C ARG A 129 8.93 2.65 10.47
N ILE A 130 9.51 1.86 9.56
CA ILE A 130 9.28 0.41 9.57
C ILE A 130 9.90 -0.25 10.81
N GLU A 131 11.07 0.19 11.24
CA GLU A 131 11.70 -0.31 12.47
C GLU A 131 10.80 -0.09 13.71
N ARG A 132 10.15 1.08 13.81
CA ARG A 132 9.18 1.35 14.89
C ARG A 132 7.96 0.45 14.82
N LEU A 133 7.44 0.19 13.62
CA LEU A 133 6.35 -0.78 13.43
C LEU A 133 6.78 -2.17 13.91
N GLN A 134 7.98 -2.62 13.56
CA GLN A 134 8.49 -3.93 14.00
C GLN A 134 8.65 -4.02 15.52
N LEU A 135 9.14 -2.95 16.15
CA LEU A 135 9.22 -2.88 17.60
C LEU A 135 7.82 -2.98 18.22
N ALA A 136 6.85 -2.22 17.68
CA ALA A 136 5.46 -2.30 18.15
C ALA A 136 4.85 -3.70 17.97
N LEU A 137 5.18 -4.41 16.89
CA LEU A 137 4.71 -5.79 16.65
C LEU A 137 5.31 -6.83 17.59
N SER A 138 6.32 -6.47 18.38
CA SER A 138 6.87 -7.34 19.42
C SER A 138 5.98 -7.37 20.68
N GLU A 139 5.04 -6.44 20.80
CA GLU A 139 4.14 -6.34 21.95
C GLU A 139 3.00 -7.38 21.87
N PRO A 140 2.54 -7.95 23.00
CA PRO A 140 1.42 -8.87 23.03
C PRO A 140 0.14 -8.27 22.43
N GLY A 141 -0.45 -8.94 21.44
CA GLY A 141 -1.68 -8.51 20.79
C GLY A 141 -1.51 -7.52 19.63
N ALA A 142 -0.29 -7.04 19.38
CA ALA A 142 0.00 -6.09 18.30
C ALA A 142 -0.31 -6.66 16.90
N GLU A 143 -0.16 -7.97 16.70
CA GLU A 143 -0.53 -8.61 15.43
C GLU A 143 -2.04 -8.49 15.17
N ALA A 144 -2.89 -8.74 16.17
CA ALA A 144 -4.34 -8.57 16.02
C ALA A 144 -4.71 -7.10 15.76
N GLU A 145 -4.02 -6.16 16.40
CA GLU A 145 -4.18 -4.71 16.16
C GLU A 145 -3.72 -4.30 14.75
N LEU A 146 -2.67 -4.93 14.21
CA LEU A 146 -2.18 -4.68 12.86
C LEU A 146 -3.24 -5.11 11.86
N PHE A 147 -3.77 -6.32 11.99
CA PHE A 147 -4.84 -6.81 11.12
C PHE A 147 -6.10 -5.95 11.24
N ALA A 148 -6.49 -5.55 12.45
CA ALA A 148 -7.61 -4.63 12.65
C ALA A 148 -7.38 -3.26 11.98
N SER A 149 -6.14 -2.74 12.00
CA SER A 149 -5.79 -1.50 11.30
C SER A 149 -5.87 -1.67 9.79
N VAL A 150 -5.41 -2.80 9.26
CA VAL A 150 -5.54 -3.14 7.83
C VAL A 150 -7.00 -3.30 7.45
N ASP A 151 -7.83 -3.97 8.24
CA ASP A 151 -9.27 -4.11 7.97
C ASP A 151 -9.93 -2.74 7.82
N ARG A 152 -9.65 -1.80 8.73
CA ARG A 152 -10.19 -0.44 8.65
C ARG A 152 -9.70 0.30 7.42
N LEU A 153 -8.44 0.11 7.03
CA LEU A 153 -7.92 0.64 5.76
C LEU A 153 -8.67 0.06 4.57
N LEU A 154 -8.85 -1.26 4.50
CA LEU A 154 -9.56 -1.91 3.39
C LEU A 154 -11.02 -1.50 3.34
N ASP A 155 -11.71 -1.43 4.48
CA ASP A 155 -13.07 -0.89 4.58
C ASP A 155 -13.16 0.53 4.05
N THR A 156 -12.19 1.38 4.41
CA THR A 156 -12.12 2.77 3.95
C THR A 156 -11.92 2.85 2.44
N LEU A 157 -11.00 2.05 1.88
CA LEU A 157 -10.75 2.00 0.45
C LEU A 157 -11.91 1.36 -0.35
N ASN A 158 -12.73 0.53 0.29
CA ASN A 158 -13.91 -0.08 -0.32
C ASN A 158 -15.13 0.84 -0.31
N ARG A 159 -15.19 1.81 0.60
CA ARG A 159 -16.27 2.80 0.61
C ARG A 159 -16.11 3.74 -0.58
N ALA A 160 -17.21 4.03 -1.26
CA ALA A 160 -17.23 5.11 -2.24
C ALA A 160 -16.78 6.40 -1.51
N PRO A 161 -15.92 7.23 -2.12
CA PRO A 161 -15.55 8.47 -1.48
C PRO A 161 -16.84 9.26 -1.29
N ASP A 162 -17.19 9.59 -0.05
CA ASP A 162 -18.31 10.47 0.23
C ASP A 162 -18.03 11.77 -0.53
N THR A 163 -18.73 11.93 -1.65
CA THR A 163 -18.66 13.09 -2.52
C THR A 163 -19.24 14.27 -1.77
N ALA A 164 -18.44 14.88 -0.88
CA ALA A 164 -18.81 16.09 -0.16
C ALA A 164 -17.67 17.11 -0.02
N ALA A 165 -16.46 16.79 -0.48
CA ALA A 165 -15.37 17.76 -0.61
C ALA A 165 -14.90 17.83 -2.07
N THR A 166 -15.66 18.56 -2.88
CA THR A 166 -15.24 19.38 -4.02
C THR A 166 -13.73 19.38 -4.36
N GLN A 167 -13.21 18.27 -4.92
CA GLN A 167 -12.03 18.36 -5.75
C GLN A 167 -12.46 18.99 -7.08
N LYS A 168 -12.22 20.30 -7.17
CA LYS A 168 -12.32 21.09 -8.40
C LYS A 168 -11.65 20.28 -9.51
N PRO A 169 -12.33 19.97 -10.63
CA PRO A 169 -11.73 19.17 -11.70
C PRO A 169 -10.46 19.89 -12.14
N ARG A 170 -9.29 19.28 -11.90
CA ARG A 170 -8.04 19.69 -12.51
C ARG A 170 -8.20 19.43 -14.01
N ARG A 171 -8.76 20.41 -14.72
CA ARG A 171 -8.76 20.47 -16.19
C ARG A 171 -7.33 20.23 -16.64
N GLY A 172 -7.11 19.08 -17.27
CA GLY A 172 -5.82 18.68 -17.79
C GLY A 172 -5.22 19.78 -18.65
N ASN A 173 -3.95 20.04 -18.40
CA ASN A 173 -3.09 20.97 -19.12
C ASN A 173 -2.78 20.44 -20.53
N TRP A 174 -3.80 20.16 -21.34
CA TRP A 174 -3.65 19.73 -22.73
C TRP A 174 -3.10 20.86 -23.61
N LEU A 175 -3.29 22.13 -23.20
CA LEU A 175 -2.75 23.31 -23.88
C LEU A 175 -1.25 23.53 -23.65
N THR A 176 -0.65 23.04 -22.55
CA THR A 176 0.80 23.20 -22.33
C THR A 176 1.64 22.15 -23.07
N ARG A 177 1.04 21.08 -23.61
CA ARG A 177 1.73 20.13 -24.51
C ARG A 177 1.72 20.56 -25.98
N LEU A 178 0.93 21.57 -26.36
CA LEU A 178 0.82 22.04 -27.74
C LEU A 178 1.56 23.35 -28.04
N LEU A 179 2.04 24.11 -27.04
CA LEU A 179 2.53 25.49 -27.24
C LEU A 179 3.86 25.84 -26.53
N GLY A 180 4.80 24.92 -26.35
CA GLY A 180 6.02 25.24 -25.60
C GLY A 180 7.29 24.51 -26.00
N ARG A 181 7.51 24.30 -27.30
CA ARG A 181 8.85 24.09 -27.87
C ARG A 181 9.42 25.47 -28.24
N HIS A 182 10.49 25.89 -27.57
CA HIS A 182 11.66 26.58 -28.15
C HIS A 182 12.81 26.49 -27.17
#